data_AF-A0A536EAR6-F1
#
_entry.id   AF-A0A536EAR6-F1
#
_cell.length_a   1.000
_cell.length_b   1.000
_cell.length_c   1.000
_cell.angle_alpha   90.00
_cell.angle_beta   90.00
_cell.angle_gamma   90.00
#
_symmetry.space_group_name_H-M   'P 1'
#
loop_
_entity.id
_entity.type
_entity.pdbx_description
1 polymer ?
#
loop_
_entity_poly.entity_id
_entity_poly.type
_entity_poly.pdbx_seq_one_letter_code
_entity_poly.pdbx_strand_id
1 'polypeptide(L)'
;MPRSSDSSNQRTYVFPSGVTLRLHSDQRGVISHINAEYGSVLAEASGDADIDVYAGRSAISSSHYANEFERAFEGHHKTVNWRVAVSGLEAGTTRVLFEGRGQLVISFLQTFYIEPLLRLKFLKRGHALVHAACLANGDSSILFPAGSGVGKSTLMLRHAASGKQVQGDNYVILTGAGRTLPFPRRLRIYSDLAAVSPDIFGRLPSAERWRLRVAGLIRRFSLGYANLPRRLTIDEIVGPGRLCPEANLSAVYFLRRHSGGGLAGPTPVPLDEAVARIQAINREEASRLEPALAGRPEAKAVFDEAGCLERSLLENVLGHLPLFEILVPRVRNPSAVVSEISRVCGLESAI
;
A
#
# COMPACT_ATOMS: atom_id res chain seq x y z
N MET A 1 -2.95 -3.81 -45.57
CA MET A 1 -3.38 -4.73 -44.49
C MET A 1 -2.40 -4.58 -43.34
N PRO A 2 -2.81 -4.00 -42.20
CA PRO A 2 -1.93 -3.89 -41.06
C PRO A 2 -1.72 -5.29 -40.46
N ARG A 3 -0.46 -5.66 -40.29
CA ARG A 3 -0.05 -6.88 -39.61
C ARG A 3 -0.49 -6.81 -38.15
N SER A 4 -1.22 -7.83 -37.74
CA SER A 4 -1.43 -8.22 -36.34
C SER A 4 -0.11 -8.18 -35.56
N SER A 5 0.03 -7.24 -34.63
CA SER A 5 1.11 -7.21 -33.63
C SER A 5 0.54 -7.12 -32.22
N ASP A 6 -0.57 -7.80 -31.95
CA ASP A 6 -1.45 -7.49 -30.81
C ASP A 6 -1.46 -8.57 -29.71
N SER A 7 -0.32 -9.24 -29.46
CA SER A 7 -0.32 -10.33 -28.46
C SER A 7 0.95 -10.54 -27.62
N SER A 8 1.76 -9.52 -27.34
CA SER A 8 2.73 -9.68 -26.24
C SER A 8 2.95 -8.39 -25.49
N ASN A 9 2.52 -8.37 -24.22
CA ASN A 9 2.81 -7.42 -23.14
C ASN A 9 1.63 -6.65 -22.50
N GLN A 10 0.43 -7.26 -22.51
CA GLN A 10 -0.69 -6.80 -21.67
C GLN A 10 -0.83 -7.68 -20.43
N ARG A 11 -1.15 -7.08 -19.27
CA ARG A 11 -1.54 -7.78 -18.04
C ARG A 11 -2.75 -7.09 -17.43
N THR A 12 -3.72 -7.88 -16.95
CA THR A 12 -4.89 -7.35 -16.26
C THR A 12 -4.92 -7.87 -14.83
N TYR A 13 -5.16 -6.98 -13.89
CA TYR A 13 -5.23 -7.27 -12.47
C TYR A 13 -6.63 -6.92 -11.97
N VAL A 14 -7.28 -7.86 -11.28
CA VAL A 14 -8.65 -7.71 -10.76
C VAL A 14 -8.57 -7.73 -9.24
N PHE A 15 -8.65 -6.55 -8.62
CA PHE A 15 -8.53 -6.43 -7.17
C PHE A 15 -9.78 -6.96 -6.46
N PRO A 16 -9.70 -7.33 -5.16
CA PRO A 16 -10.84 -7.82 -4.39
C PRO A 16 -12.05 -6.86 -4.35
N SER A 17 -11.83 -5.56 -4.57
CA SER A 17 -12.89 -4.55 -4.72
C SER A 17 -13.65 -4.63 -6.06
N GLY A 18 -13.23 -5.53 -6.97
CA GLY A 18 -13.71 -5.64 -8.34
C GLY A 18 -13.17 -4.57 -9.29
N VAL A 19 -12.30 -3.67 -8.82
CA VAL A 19 -11.62 -2.69 -9.67
C VAL A 19 -10.53 -3.37 -10.48
N THR A 20 -10.41 -2.95 -11.73
CA THR A 20 -9.51 -3.54 -12.72
C THR A 20 -8.40 -2.58 -13.12
N LEU A 21 -7.18 -3.10 -13.18
CA LEU A 21 -6.00 -2.40 -13.68
C LEU A 21 -5.47 -3.15 -14.89
N ARG A 22 -5.34 -2.47 -16.02
CA ARG A 22 -4.68 -2.99 -17.21
C ARG A 22 -3.32 -2.31 -17.40
N LEU A 23 -2.30 -3.11 -17.63
CA LEU A 23 -0.94 -2.67 -17.88
C LEU A 23 -0.50 -3.10 -19.27
N HIS A 24 -0.10 -2.13 -20.07
CA HIS A 24 0.54 -2.28 -21.38
C HIS A 24 2.00 -1.83 -21.27
N SER A 25 2.97 -2.71 -21.53
CA SER A 25 4.38 -2.29 -21.48
C SER A 25 5.33 -3.15 -22.31
N ASP A 26 6.05 -2.53 -23.23
CA ASP A 26 7.15 -3.20 -23.95
C ASP A 26 8.37 -3.53 -23.05
N GLN A 27 8.41 -3.00 -21.82
CA GLN A 27 9.51 -3.18 -20.89
C GLN A 27 9.27 -4.34 -19.92
N ARG A 28 10.03 -5.42 -20.07
CA ARG A 28 10.04 -6.57 -19.14
C ARG A 28 10.22 -6.16 -17.67
N GLY A 29 11.02 -5.12 -17.40
CA GLY A 29 11.25 -4.62 -16.03
C GLY A 29 9.99 -4.04 -15.38
N VAL A 30 9.15 -3.34 -16.15
CA VAL A 30 7.87 -2.81 -15.67
C VAL A 30 6.90 -3.94 -15.36
N ILE A 31 6.72 -4.87 -16.30
CA ILE A 31 5.85 -6.05 -16.11
C ILE A 31 6.31 -6.86 -14.90
N SER A 32 7.62 -7.14 -14.79
CA SER A 32 8.18 -7.90 -13.68
C SER A 32 7.97 -7.20 -12.34
N HIS A 33 8.13 -5.87 -12.29
CA HIS A 33 7.88 -5.10 -11.07
C HIS A 33 6.42 -5.18 -10.63
N ILE A 34 5.48 -4.89 -11.54
CA ILE A 34 4.05 -4.86 -11.22
C ILE A 34 3.52 -6.27 -10.93
N ASN A 35 3.93 -7.30 -11.68
CA ASN A 35 3.60 -8.70 -11.36
C ASN A 35 4.12 -9.14 -9.99
N ALA A 36 5.27 -8.62 -9.57
CA ALA A 36 5.81 -8.98 -8.27
C ALA A 36 5.02 -8.33 -7.10
N GLU A 37 4.23 -7.28 -7.36
CA GLU A 37 3.32 -6.69 -6.36
C GLU A 37 1.90 -7.26 -6.49
N TYR A 38 1.32 -7.21 -7.70
CA TYR A 38 -0.08 -7.51 -7.97
C TYR A 38 -0.31 -8.88 -8.62
N GLY A 39 0.71 -9.71 -8.77
CA GLY A 39 0.61 -11.00 -9.45
C GLY A 39 -0.40 -11.97 -8.83
N SER A 40 -0.69 -11.86 -7.53
CA SER A 40 -1.71 -12.67 -6.86
C SER A 40 -3.15 -12.35 -7.29
N VAL A 41 -3.37 -11.20 -7.93
CA VAL A 41 -4.66 -10.77 -8.47
C VAL A 41 -4.63 -10.66 -9.99
N LEU A 42 -3.64 -11.28 -10.65
CA LEU A 42 -3.59 -11.38 -12.10
C LEU A 42 -4.75 -12.26 -12.58
N ALA A 43 -5.53 -11.75 -13.52
CA ALA A 43 -6.68 -12.47 -14.06
C ALA A 43 -6.93 -12.09 -15.53
N GLU A 44 -7.62 -12.95 -16.25
CA GLU A 44 -8.19 -12.60 -17.54
C GLU A 44 -9.49 -11.83 -17.33
N ALA A 45 -9.61 -10.65 -17.94
CA ALA A 45 -10.82 -9.86 -17.90
C ALA A 45 -11.03 -9.19 -19.26
N SER A 46 -12.26 -9.31 -19.78
CA SER A 46 -12.74 -8.66 -20.99
C SER A 46 -13.37 -7.30 -20.67
N GLY A 47 -13.49 -6.42 -21.68
CA GLY A 47 -14.07 -5.09 -21.54
C GLY A 47 -13.05 -3.99 -21.21
N ASP A 48 -13.54 -2.82 -20.82
CA ASP A 48 -12.69 -1.69 -20.43
C ASP A 48 -12.20 -1.84 -18.99
N ALA A 49 -10.95 -1.46 -18.74
CA ALA A 49 -10.39 -1.46 -17.40
C ALA A 49 -10.72 -0.15 -16.68
N ASP A 50 -10.92 -0.18 -15.36
CA ASP A 50 -11.14 1.02 -14.57
C ASP A 50 -9.90 1.95 -14.60
N ILE A 51 -8.70 1.35 -14.67
CA ILE A 51 -7.42 2.04 -14.83
C ILE A 51 -6.61 1.36 -15.94
N ASP A 52 -6.18 2.15 -16.92
CA ASP A 52 -5.48 1.68 -18.11
C ASP A 52 -4.10 2.35 -18.22
N VAL A 53 -3.04 1.58 -18.00
CA VAL A 53 -1.67 2.08 -17.86
C VAL A 53 -0.81 1.65 -19.04
N TYR A 54 -0.27 2.62 -19.77
CA TYR A 54 0.74 2.44 -20.79
C TYR A 54 2.08 2.92 -20.23
N ALA A 55 3.01 1.98 -20.04
CA ALA A 55 4.31 2.27 -19.46
C ALA A 55 5.42 1.77 -20.39
N GLY A 56 6.35 2.63 -20.79
CA GLY A 56 7.32 2.26 -21.81
C GLY A 56 8.31 3.37 -22.12
N ARG A 57 9.22 3.13 -23.08
CA ARG A 57 10.22 4.15 -23.47
C ARG A 57 9.61 5.33 -24.22
N SER A 58 8.50 5.07 -24.90
CA SER A 58 7.79 6.01 -25.76
C SER A 58 6.30 6.05 -25.45
N ALA A 59 5.88 5.62 -24.26
CA ALA A 59 4.47 5.47 -23.93
C ALA A 59 3.66 6.77 -24.03
N ILE A 60 4.31 7.94 -23.95
CA ILE A 60 3.67 9.23 -24.19
C ILE A 60 3.82 9.62 -25.66
N SER A 61 5.05 9.53 -26.19
CA SER A 61 5.38 9.98 -27.54
C SER A 61 4.81 9.14 -28.69
N SER A 62 4.49 7.87 -28.45
CA SER A 62 3.96 6.95 -29.47
C SER A 62 2.51 6.50 -29.18
N SER A 63 1.84 7.11 -28.20
CA SER A 63 0.46 6.73 -27.86
C SER A 63 -0.53 7.32 -28.86
N HIS A 64 -1.45 6.48 -29.35
CA HIS A 64 -2.61 6.95 -30.12
C HIS A 64 -3.50 7.91 -29.30
N TYR A 65 -3.40 7.85 -27.97
CA TYR A 65 -4.12 8.72 -27.05
C TYR A 65 -3.36 10.00 -26.72
N ALA A 66 -2.18 10.27 -27.28
CA ALA A 66 -1.38 11.44 -26.92
C ALA A 66 -2.16 12.77 -27.02
N ASN A 67 -3.10 12.86 -27.97
CA ASN A 67 -3.98 14.02 -28.17
C ASN A 67 -5.01 14.21 -27.05
N GLU A 68 -5.28 13.19 -26.23
CA GLU A 68 -6.15 13.27 -25.03
C GLU A 68 -5.42 13.89 -23.82
N PHE A 69 -4.14 14.24 -23.96
CA PHE A 69 -3.32 14.79 -22.90
C PHE A 69 -2.74 16.16 -23.30
N GLU A 70 -3.21 17.23 -22.65
CA GLU A 70 -2.74 18.59 -22.95
C GLU A 70 -1.27 18.81 -22.56
N ARG A 71 -0.76 18.16 -21.51
CA ARG A 71 0.66 18.19 -21.14
C ARG A 71 1.05 17.03 -20.22
N ALA A 72 2.21 16.43 -20.47
CA ALA A 72 2.81 15.48 -19.53
C ALA A 72 3.50 16.24 -18.40
N PHE A 73 3.32 15.78 -17.17
CA PHE A 73 4.06 16.23 -16.00
C PHE A 73 5.45 15.61 -15.98
N GLU A 74 6.48 16.43 -15.72
CA GLU A 74 7.85 15.97 -15.52
C GLU A 74 8.13 15.81 -14.03
N GLY A 75 8.32 14.56 -13.60
CA GLY A 75 8.66 14.23 -12.23
C GLY A 75 10.16 14.09 -12.04
N HIS A 76 10.65 14.57 -10.89
CA HIS A 76 12.04 14.45 -10.48
C HIS A 76 12.14 14.01 -9.02
N HIS A 77 13.04 13.06 -8.73
CA HIS A 77 13.40 12.70 -7.36
C HIS A 77 14.87 12.35 -7.27
N LYS A 78 15.64 13.16 -6.53
CA LYS A 78 17.09 13.05 -6.37
C LYS A 78 17.84 13.14 -7.70
N THR A 79 18.07 12.02 -8.37
CA THR A 79 18.86 11.93 -9.61
C THR A 79 18.09 11.27 -10.75
N VAL A 80 16.82 10.91 -10.51
CA VAL A 80 15.99 10.24 -11.51
C VAL A 80 14.84 11.12 -11.96
N ASN A 81 14.52 11.02 -13.25
CA ASN A 81 13.45 11.76 -13.92
C ASN A 81 12.47 10.80 -14.56
N TRP A 82 11.21 11.22 -14.68
CA TRP A 82 10.17 10.52 -15.42
C TRP A 82 9.16 11.51 -15.98
N ARG A 83 8.33 11.04 -16.90
CA ARG A 83 7.19 11.78 -17.44
C ARG A 83 5.92 10.97 -17.25
N VAL A 84 4.84 11.65 -16.95
CA VAL A 84 3.54 11.02 -16.77
C VAL A 84 2.43 11.91 -17.31
N ALA A 85 1.41 11.31 -17.89
CA ALA A 85 0.17 11.98 -18.24
C ALA A 85 -1.00 11.11 -17.77
N VAL A 86 -2.00 11.72 -17.14
CA VAL A 86 -3.17 11.02 -16.58
C VAL A 86 -4.43 11.67 -17.13
N SER A 87 -5.39 10.94 -17.68
CA SER A 87 -6.65 11.46 -18.23
C SER A 87 -7.84 10.59 -17.81
N GLY A 88 -9.07 11.08 -18.03
CA GLY A 88 -10.27 10.30 -17.76
C GLY A 88 -10.51 10.04 -16.26
N LEU A 89 -10.29 11.04 -15.40
CA LEU A 89 -10.58 10.90 -13.97
C LEU A 89 -12.07 10.72 -13.67
N GLU A 90 -12.93 11.45 -14.38
CA GLU A 90 -14.38 11.37 -14.28
C GLU A 90 -14.98 10.25 -15.14
N ALA A 91 -14.24 9.78 -16.15
CA ALA A 91 -14.65 8.70 -17.02
C ALA A 91 -14.65 7.33 -16.29
N GLY A 92 -15.33 6.35 -16.88
CA GLY A 92 -15.27 4.96 -16.43
C GLY A 92 -13.83 4.45 -16.35
N THR A 93 -13.03 4.78 -17.38
CA THR A 93 -11.62 4.40 -17.50
C THR A 93 -10.70 5.59 -17.29
N THR A 94 -9.78 5.47 -16.32
CA THR A 94 -8.69 6.43 -16.14
C THR A 94 -7.44 5.94 -16.84
N ARG A 95 -6.87 6.74 -17.74
CA ARG A 95 -5.70 6.36 -18.54
C ARG A 95 -4.43 7.02 -18.02
N VAL A 96 -3.34 6.26 -17.94
CA VAL A 96 -2.02 6.72 -17.51
C VAL A 96 -0.99 6.38 -18.57
N LEU A 97 -0.31 7.40 -19.09
CA LEU A 97 0.89 7.23 -19.92
C LEU A 97 2.12 7.53 -19.07
N PHE A 98 3.08 6.62 -19.00
CA PHE A 98 4.26 6.75 -18.15
C PHE A 98 5.56 6.43 -18.91
N GLU A 99 6.48 7.39 -18.92
CA GLU A 99 7.82 7.23 -19.47
C GLU A 99 8.87 7.38 -18.37
N GLY A 100 9.67 6.33 -18.15
CA GLY A 100 10.68 6.32 -17.11
C GLY A 100 11.62 5.12 -17.25
N ARG A 101 12.80 5.19 -16.62
CA ARG A 101 13.80 4.11 -16.64
C ARG A 101 14.32 3.79 -15.25
N GLY A 102 14.55 2.50 -15.02
CA GLY A 102 15.16 1.98 -13.80
C GLY A 102 14.14 1.62 -12.71
N GLN A 103 14.53 0.71 -11.84
CA GLN A 103 13.62 0.09 -10.86
C GLN A 103 13.01 1.08 -9.87
N LEU A 104 13.75 2.14 -9.51
CA LEU A 104 13.26 3.19 -8.63
C LEU A 104 12.11 3.97 -9.28
N VAL A 105 12.28 4.37 -10.54
CA VAL A 105 11.27 5.12 -11.30
C VAL A 105 10.03 4.27 -11.54
N ILE A 106 10.19 2.97 -11.84
CA ILE A 106 9.07 2.04 -11.97
C ILE A 106 8.29 1.93 -10.65
N SER A 107 8.97 2.01 -9.50
CA SER A 107 8.26 2.03 -8.23
C SER A 107 7.45 3.31 -8.01
N PHE A 108 7.81 4.44 -8.63
CA PHE A 108 6.99 5.65 -8.61
C PHE A 108 5.74 5.53 -9.47
N LEU A 109 5.80 4.83 -10.61
CA LEU A 109 4.59 4.46 -11.37
C LEU A 109 3.56 3.80 -10.46
N GLN A 110 4.00 2.79 -9.70
CA GLN A 110 3.17 2.10 -8.72
C GLN A 110 2.67 3.06 -7.63
N THR A 111 3.58 3.68 -6.87
CA THR A 111 3.22 4.33 -5.60
C THR A 111 2.66 5.73 -5.74
N PHE A 112 2.97 6.45 -6.82
CA PHE A 112 2.54 7.85 -7.00
C PHE A 112 1.35 7.97 -7.93
N TYR A 113 1.09 6.97 -8.77
CA TYR A 113 0.03 7.04 -9.79
C TYR A 113 -0.95 5.89 -9.69
N ILE A 114 -0.50 4.63 -9.77
CA ILE A 114 -1.42 3.49 -9.75
C ILE A 114 -2.18 3.40 -8.42
N GLU A 115 -1.50 3.43 -7.28
CA GLU A 115 -2.15 3.25 -5.98
C GLU A 115 -3.10 4.41 -5.60
N PRO A 116 -2.75 5.70 -5.80
CA PRO A 116 -3.71 6.78 -5.63
C PRO A 116 -4.93 6.69 -6.57
N LEU A 117 -4.77 6.22 -7.81
CA LEU A 117 -5.90 6.02 -8.71
C LEU A 117 -6.76 4.83 -8.31
N LEU A 118 -6.16 3.72 -7.86
CA LEU A 118 -6.88 2.57 -7.30
C LEU A 118 -7.75 3.02 -6.12
N ARG A 119 -7.21 3.85 -5.24
CA ARG A 119 -7.94 4.43 -4.12
C ARG A 119 -9.20 5.18 -4.57
N LEU A 120 -9.10 6.05 -5.59
CA LEU A 120 -10.26 6.77 -6.13
C LEU A 120 -11.32 5.80 -6.69
N LYS A 121 -10.90 4.79 -7.45
CA LYS A 121 -11.81 3.79 -8.03
C LYS A 121 -12.43 2.86 -6.98
N PHE A 122 -11.70 2.53 -5.92
CA PHE A 122 -12.20 1.72 -4.80
C PHE A 122 -13.33 2.46 -4.09
N LEU A 123 -13.17 3.77 -3.86
CA LEU A 123 -14.20 4.59 -3.21
C LEU A 123 -15.50 4.62 -4.02
N LYS A 124 -15.41 4.75 -5.36
CA LYS A 124 -16.58 4.66 -6.25
C LYS A 124 -17.28 3.28 -6.23
N ARG A 125 -16.60 2.24 -5.75
CA ARG A 125 -17.16 0.89 -5.54
C ARG A 125 -17.55 0.63 -4.07
N GLY A 126 -17.59 1.64 -3.20
CA GLY A 126 -17.92 1.46 -1.78
C GLY A 126 -16.83 0.79 -0.96
N HIS A 127 -15.56 1.00 -1.33
CA HIS A 127 -14.39 0.48 -0.62
C HIS A 127 -13.39 1.60 -0.30
N ALA A 128 -12.83 1.62 0.91
CA ALA A 128 -11.71 2.50 1.26
C ALA A 128 -10.39 1.75 1.22
N LEU A 129 -9.38 2.31 0.58
CA LEU A 129 -8.00 1.82 0.69
C LEU A 129 -7.34 2.51 1.89
N VAL A 130 -7.19 1.81 3.01
CA VAL A 130 -6.71 2.40 4.26
C VAL A 130 -5.23 2.11 4.46
N HIS A 131 -4.43 3.15 4.71
CA HIS A 131 -3.02 2.98 5.06
C HIS A 131 -2.85 2.48 6.50
N ALA A 132 -2.81 1.17 6.67
CA ALA A 132 -2.77 0.53 7.97
C ALA A 132 -2.13 -0.86 7.89
N ALA A 133 -1.68 -1.36 9.04
CA ALA A 133 -1.51 -2.78 9.23
C ALA A 133 -2.84 -3.39 9.71
N CYS A 134 -3.14 -4.61 9.27
CA CYS A 134 -4.31 -5.35 9.71
C CYS A 134 -3.93 -6.77 10.09
N LEU A 135 -4.29 -7.10 11.33
CA LEU A 135 -4.11 -8.41 11.92
C LEU A 135 -5.46 -9.13 11.90
N ALA A 136 -5.45 -10.43 11.64
CA ALA A 136 -6.65 -11.23 11.56
C ALA A 136 -6.56 -12.43 12.51
N ASN A 137 -7.67 -12.75 13.16
CA ASN A 137 -7.83 -13.90 14.02
C ASN A 137 -9.16 -14.58 13.68
N GLY A 138 -9.10 -15.60 12.82
CA GLY A 138 -10.29 -16.20 12.23
C GLY A 138 -11.08 -15.17 11.44
N ASP A 139 -12.37 -15.02 11.78
CA ASP A 139 -13.31 -14.12 11.10
C ASP A 139 -13.27 -12.67 11.63
N SER A 140 -12.33 -12.33 12.52
CA SER A 140 -12.19 -11.00 13.10
C SER A 140 -10.85 -10.37 12.73
N SER A 141 -10.85 -9.05 12.53
CA SER A 141 -9.63 -8.28 12.27
C SER A 141 -9.53 -7.00 13.10
N ILE A 142 -8.29 -6.59 13.35
CA ILE A 142 -7.97 -5.33 14.02
C ILE A 142 -7.13 -4.48 13.08
N LEU A 143 -7.52 -3.22 12.91
CA LEU A 143 -6.83 -2.26 12.07
C LEU A 143 -5.92 -1.36 12.90
N PHE A 144 -4.70 -1.12 12.42
CA PHE A 144 -3.72 -0.24 13.03
C PHE A 144 -3.31 0.89 12.05
N PRO A 145 -4.13 1.94 11.90
CA PRO A 145 -3.77 3.11 11.12
C PRO A 145 -2.66 3.88 11.85
N ALA A 146 -1.58 4.18 11.13
CA ALA A 146 -0.54 5.04 11.66
C ALA A 146 0.37 5.59 10.56
N GLY A 147 1.08 6.66 10.87
CA GLY A 147 2.19 7.15 10.05
C GLY A 147 3.38 6.20 9.98
N SER A 148 4.39 6.59 9.22
CA SER A 148 5.61 5.82 9.04
C SER A 148 6.38 5.63 10.36
N GLY A 149 7.00 4.46 10.51
CA GLY A 149 7.99 4.23 11.55
C GLY A 149 7.45 4.03 12.96
N VAL A 150 6.16 3.77 13.20
CA VAL A 150 5.63 3.46 14.56
C VAL A 150 5.73 1.97 14.96
N GLY A 151 6.13 1.08 14.03
CA GLY A 151 6.32 -0.35 14.29
C GLY A 151 5.23 -1.28 13.74
N LYS A 152 4.31 -0.79 12.90
CA LYS A 152 3.24 -1.58 12.24
C LYS A 152 3.75 -2.87 11.59
N SER A 153 4.80 -2.76 10.77
CA SER A 153 5.38 -3.90 10.06
C SER A 153 5.94 -4.94 11.00
N THR A 154 6.59 -4.50 12.08
CA THR A 154 7.13 -5.39 13.11
C THR A 154 6.02 -6.08 13.88
N LEU A 155 4.96 -5.34 14.26
CA LEU A 155 3.76 -5.90 14.90
C LEU A 155 3.13 -7.00 14.03
N MET A 156 2.89 -6.70 12.77
CA MET A 156 2.29 -7.64 11.83
C MET A 156 3.15 -8.88 11.62
N LEU A 157 4.45 -8.71 11.39
CA LEU A 157 5.34 -9.86 11.16
C LEU A 157 5.46 -10.75 12.40
N ARG A 158 5.46 -10.19 13.62
CA ARG A 158 5.52 -10.98 14.87
C ARG A 158 4.21 -11.74 15.08
N HIS A 159 3.08 -11.10 14.82
CA HIS A 159 1.79 -11.74 14.84
C HIS A 159 1.74 -12.94 13.86
N ALA A 160 2.18 -12.74 12.62
CA ALA A 160 2.24 -13.80 11.63
C ALA A 160 3.25 -14.91 11.99
N ALA A 161 4.40 -14.55 12.57
CA ALA A 161 5.41 -15.50 13.02
C ALA A 161 4.94 -16.38 14.20
N SER A 162 3.99 -15.88 15.00
CA SER A 162 3.30 -16.65 16.06
C SER A 162 2.27 -17.65 15.54
N GLY A 163 2.08 -17.74 14.23
CA GLY A 163 1.13 -18.65 13.61
C GLY A 163 -0.24 -18.01 13.31
N LYS A 164 -0.43 -16.74 13.64
CA LYS A 164 -1.71 -16.04 13.43
C LYS A 164 -1.80 -15.46 12.02
N GLN A 165 -3.00 -15.07 11.62
CA GLN A 165 -3.24 -14.55 10.28
C GLN A 165 -3.11 -13.02 10.24
N VAL A 166 -2.84 -12.49 9.06
CA VAL A 166 -2.71 -11.06 8.79
C VAL A 166 -3.29 -10.74 7.42
N GLN A 167 -3.59 -9.47 7.14
CA GLN A 167 -4.13 -9.06 5.83
C GLN A 167 -3.24 -8.06 5.10
N GLY A 168 -2.40 -7.31 5.80
CA GLY A 168 -1.47 -6.38 5.17
C GLY A 168 -0.82 -5.42 6.16
N ASP A 169 0.26 -4.76 5.74
CA ASP A 169 1.06 -3.83 6.56
C ASP A 169 0.94 -2.37 6.11
N ASN A 170 0.73 -2.17 4.81
CA ASN A 170 0.70 -0.84 4.21
C ASN A 170 -0.70 -0.43 3.77
N TYR A 171 -1.45 -1.36 3.19
CA TYR A 171 -2.77 -1.10 2.69
C TYR A 171 -3.68 -2.28 2.98
N VAL A 172 -4.91 -1.94 3.33
CA VAL A 172 -6.00 -2.88 3.59
C VAL A 172 -7.22 -2.29 2.91
N ILE A 173 -7.99 -3.14 2.22
CA ILE A 173 -9.23 -2.72 1.61
C ILE A 173 -10.32 -2.86 2.67
N LEU A 174 -10.95 -1.75 3.05
CA LEU A 174 -12.09 -1.73 3.95
C LEU A 174 -13.37 -1.62 3.10
N THR A 175 -14.22 -2.63 3.18
CA THR A 175 -15.53 -2.63 2.48
C THR A 175 -16.54 -1.77 3.26
N GLY A 176 -17.54 -1.22 2.56
CA GLY A 176 -18.67 -0.53 3.21
C GLY A 176 -19.50 -1.42 4.15
N ALA A 177 -19.35 -2.75 4.08
CA ALA A 177 -19.97 -3.72 4.98
C ALA A 177 -19.15 -3.98 6.25
N GLY A 178 -18.04 -3.26 6.47
CA GLY A 178 -17.18 -3.45 7.65
C GLY A 178 -16.24 -4.65 7.58
N ARG A 179 -16.08 -5.26 6.40
CA ARG A 179 -15.10 -6.33 6.16
C ARG A 179 -13.77 -5.77 5.67
N THR A 180 -12.67 -6.42 6.05
CA THR A 180 -11.32 -6.10 5.61
C THR A 180 -10.78 -7.16 4.67
N LEU A 181 -10.14 -6.74 3.58
CA LEU A 181 -9.54 -7.59 2.56
C LEU A 181 -8.06 -7.22 2.37
N PRO A 182 -7.20 -8.20 2.06
CA PRO A 182 -5.79 -7.93 1.80
C PRO A 182 -5.61 -7.13 0.51
N PHE A 183 -4.71 -6.15 0.54
CA PHE A 183 -4.24 -5.50 -0.68
C PHE A 183 -2.96 -6.22 -1.16
N PRO A 184 -2.88 -6.64 -2.45
CA PRO A 184 -1.76 -7.42 -2.96
C PRO A 184 -0.51 -6.55 -3.02
N ARG A 185 0.31 -6.57 -1.97
CA ARG A 185 1.53 -5.77 -1.89
C ARG A 185 2.57 -6.51 -1.06
N ARG A 186 3.83 -6.46 -1.52
CA ARG A 186 4.94 -7.02 -0.75
C ARG A 186 5.31 -6.11 0.41
N LEU A 187 5.74 -6.74 1.50
CA LEU A 187 6.27 -6.06 2.67
C LEU A 187 7.66 -5.52 2.41
N ARG A 188 7.91 -4.31 2.90
CA ARG A 188 9.24 -3.70 2.86
C ARG A 188 9.99 -4.04 4.13
N ILE A 189 11.04 -4.84 3.98
CA ILE A 189 11.94 -5.22 5.06
C ILE A 189 13.24 -4.43 4.92
N TYR A 190 13.71 -3.86 6.02
CA TYR A 190 14.92 -3.06 6.08
C TYR A 190 16.05 -3.79 6.81
N SER A 191 17.27 -3.27 6.68
CA SER A 191 18.48 -3.91 7.23
C SER A 191 18.50 -3.98 8.75
N ASP A 192 17.68 -3.18 9.42
CA ASP A 192 17.52 -3.16 10.88
C ASP A 192 16.64 -4.29 11.40
N LEU A 193 15.98 -5.08 10.54
CA LEU A 193 15.17 -6.23 10.96
C LEU A 193 15.94 -7.18 11.89
N ALA A 194 17.23 -7.41 11.62
CA ALA A 194 18.07 -8.27 12.46
C ALA A 194 18.21 -7.77 13.90
N ALA A 195 18.15 -6.45 14.12
CA ALA A 195 18.19 -5.84 15.45
C ALA A 195 16.79 -5.72 16.06
N VAL A 196 15.78 -5.45 15.24
CA VAL A 196 14.40 -5.19 15.67
C VAL A 196 13.66 -6.49 16.03
N SER A 197 13.85 -7.55 15.25
CA SER A 197 13.25 -8.87 15.46
C SER A 197 14.17 -10.00 14.94
N PRO A 198 15.15 -10.44 15.75
CA PRO A 198 16.12 -11.48 15.37
C PRO A 198 15.48 -12.82 14.99
N ASP A 199 14.37 -13.15 15.63
CA ASP A 199 13.52 -14.31 15.37
C ASP A 199 12.95 -14.31 13.95
N ILE A 200 12.38 -13.18 13.50
CA ILE A 200 11.88 -13.04 12.12
C ILE A 200 13.03 -13.06 11.14
N PHE A 201 14.13 -12.36 11.44
CA PHE A 201 15.32 -12.36 10.59
C PHE A 201 15.87 -13.77 10.38
N GLY A 202 15.83 -14.63 11.40
CA GLY A 202 16.24 -16.03 11.33
C GLY A 202 15.41 -16.89 10.37
N ARG A 203 14.12 -16.55 10.17
CA ARG A 203 13.20 -17.27 9.26
C ARG A 203 13.38 -16.92 7.79
N LEU A 204 14.05 -15.81 7.49
CA LEU A 204 14.28 -15.38 6.12
C LEU A 204 15.18 -16.37 5.35
N PRO A 205 14.93 -16.56 4.03
CA PRO A 205 15.83 -17.30 3.17
C PRO A 205 17.28 -16.82 3.29
N SER A 206 18.25 -17.73 3.27
CA SER A 206 19.68 -17.41 3.44
C SER A 206 20.18 -16.31 2.49
N ALA A 207 19.68 -16.31 1.25
CA ALA A 207 19.99 -15.27 0.26
C ALA A 207 19.49 -13.89 0.69
N GLU A 208 18.27 -13.79 1.24
CA GLU A 208 17.69 -12.54 1.71
C GLU A 208 18.41 -12.01 2.96
N ARG A 209 18.80 -12.90 3.88
CA ARG A 209 19.62 -12.53 5.05
C ARG A 209 20.96 -11.92 4.62
N TRP A 210 21.63 -12.53 3.65
CA TRP A 210 22.89 -11.99 3.12
C TRP A 210 22.67 -10.63 2.43
N ARG A 211 21.63 -10.50 1.60
CA ARG A 211 21.29 -9.24 0.92
C ARG A 211 20.97 -8.12 1.92
N LEU A 212 20.26 -8.41 3.01
CA LEU A 212 19.99 -7.43 4.08
C LEU A 212 21.26 -7.01 4.83
N ARG A 213 22.21 -7.93 5.05
CA ARG A 213 23.53 -7.59 5.61
C ARG A 213 24.31 -6.66 4.69
N VAL A 214 24.32 -6.95 3.38
CA VAL A 214 24.95 -6.07 2.38
C VAL A 214 24.27 -4.70 2.34
N ALA A 215 22.94 -4.65 2.36
CA ALA A 215 22.19 -3.40 2.44
C ALA A 215 22.54 -2.60 3.73
N GLY A 216 22.73 -3.29 4.85
CA GLY A 216 23.19 -2.69 6.10
C GLY A 216 24.60 -2.09 5.99
N LEU A 217 25.52 -2.75 5.29
CA LEU A 217 26.84 -2.20 4.98
C LEU A 217 26.73 -0.95 4.10
N ILE A 218 25.95 -1.01 3.02
CA ILE A 218 25.70 0.14 2.14
C ILE A 218 25.12 1.32 2.93
N ARG A 219 24.15 1.06 3.81
CA ARG A 219 23.57 2.09 4.69
C ARG A 219 24.63 2.70 5.59
N ARG A 220 25.52 1.89 6.19
CA ARG A 220 26.60 2.36 7.06
C ARG A 220 27.61 3.23 6.30
N PHE A 221 28.04 2.79 5.12
CA PHE A 221 28.99 3.55 4.28
C PHE A 221 28.39 4.79 3.64
N SER A 222 27.07 4.79 3.40
CA SER A 222 26.34 5.98 2.94
C SER A 222 25.87 6.89 4.07
N LEU A 223 26.32 6.68 5.31
CA LEU A 223 25.89 7.44 6.50
C LEU A 223 24.35 7.51 6.68
N GLY A 224 23.65 6.46 6.24
CA GLY A 224 22.19 6.37 6.29
C GLY A 224 21.46 6.88 5.05
N TYR A 225 22.16 7.46 4.07
CA TYR A 225 21.53 8.06 2.88
C TYR A 225 20.90 7.02 1.93
N ALA A 226 21.47 5.81 1.88
CA ALA A 226 20.94 4.70 1.10
C ALA A 226 20.35 3.61 2.03
N ASN A 227 19.02 3.67 2.22
CA ASN A 227 18.28 2.63 2.91
C ASN A 227 17.46 1.82 1.88
N LEU A 228 18.02 0.69 1.42
CA LEU A 228 17.44 -0.13 0.37
C LEU A 228 16.53 -1.21 0.96
N PRO A 229 15.18 -1.09 0.84
CA PRO A 229 14.28 -2.11 1.32
C PRO A 229 14.34 -3.36 0.44
N ARG A 230 14.17 -4.53 1.06
CA ARG A 230 13.79 -5.77 0.41
C ARG A 230 12.28 -5.86 0.38
N ARG A 231 11.73 -6.42 -0.70
CA ARG A 231 10.28 -6.61 -0.86
C ARG A 231 9.98 -8.10 -0.88
N LEU A 232 9.29 -8.59 0.15
CA LEU A 232 8.93 -9.99 0.32
C LEU A 232 7.45 -10.12 0.66
N THR A 233 6.82 -11.20 0.22
CA THR A 233 5.48 -11.60 0.64
C THR A 233 5.51 -12.10 2.09
N ILE A 234 4.34 -12.13 2.75
CA ILE A 234 4.21 -12.71 4.09
C ILE A 234 4.63 -14.19 4.07
N ASP A 235 4.18 -14.93 3.05
CA ASP A 235 4.46 -16.36 2.93
C ASP A 235 5.96 -16.66 2.77
N GLU A 236 6.71 -15.82 2.04
CA GLU A 236 8.17 -15.93 1.93
C GLU A 236 8.91 -15.72 3.27
N ILE A 237 8.28 -15.05 4.25
CA ILE A 237 8.92 -14.69 5.52
C ILE A 237 8.53 -15.67 6.63
N VAL A 238 7.24 -16.00 6.75
CA VAL A 238 6.70 -16.76 7.88
C VAL A 238 6.06 -18.10 7.48
N GLY A 239 6.09 -18.46 6.19
CA GLY A 239 5.47 -19.65 5.64
C GLY A 239 4.04 -19.43 5.16
N PRO A 240 3.50 -20.35 4.35
CA PRO A 240 2.18 -20.21 3.73
C PRO A 240 1.03 -20.25 4.75
N GLY A 241 -0.14 -19.76 4.33
CA GLY A 241 -1.38 -19.86 5.11
C GLY A 241 -1.55 -18.77 6.18
N ARG A 242 -0.71 -17.74 6.16
CA ARG A 242 -0.78 -16.61 7.11
C ARG A 242 -1.57 -15.43 6.59
N LEU A 243 -1.86 -15.37 5.29
CA LEU A 243 -2.72 -14.35 4.72
C LEU A 243 -4.20 -14.72 4.91
N CYS A 244 -4.96 -13.89 5.63
CA CYS A 244 -6.40 -14.04 5.75
C CYS A 244 -7.10 -13.35 4.55
N PRO A 245 -7.94 -14.04 3.78
CA PRO A 245 -8.58 -13.46 2.60
C PRO A 245 -9.65 -12.42 2.95
N GLU A 246 -10.34 -12.60 4.08
CA GLU A 246 -11.44 -11.72 4.50
C GLU A 246 -11.69 -11.89 6.01
N ALA A 247 -11.99 -10.79 6.70
CA ALA A 247 -12.38 -10.80 8.11
C ALA A 247 -13.28 -9.60 8.44
N ASN A 248 -14.06 -9.67 9.51
CA ASN A 248 -14.87 -8.56 10.02
C ASN A 248 -14.01 -7.64 10.88
N LEU A 249 -14.03 -6.35 10.60
CA LEU A 249 -13.32 -5.36 11.41
C LEU A 249 -13.99 -5.27 12.79
N SER A 250 -13.24 -5.56 13.85
CA SER A 250 -13.75 -5.55 15.22
C SER A 250 -13.24 -4.40 16.07
N ALA A 251 -12.11 -3.78 15.71
CA ALA A 251 -11.58 -2.61 16.41
C ALA A 251 -10.54 -1.85 15.58
N VAL A 252 -10.32 -0.58 15.93
CA VAL A 252 -9.26 0.27 15.36
C VAL A 252 -8.38 0.83 16.46
N TYR A 253 -7.06 0.63 16.34
CA TYR A 253 -6.05 1.15 17.27
C TYR A 253 -5.08 2.08 16.55
N PHE A 254 -5.17 3.37 16.85
CA PHE A 254 -4.23 4.37 16.37
C PHE A 254 -2.92 4.29 17.16
N LEU A 255 -1.81 4.05 16.47
CA LEU A 255 -0.49 4.01 17.08
C LEU A 255 0.19 5.37 16.93
N ARG A 256 0.49 6.04 18.04
CA ARG A 256 1.17 7.34 18.05
C ARG A 256 2.45 7.28 18.87
N ARG A 257 3.56 7.81 18.35
CA ARG A 257 4.82 7.86 19.12
C ARG A 257 4.75 8.92 20.21
N HIS A 258 5.31 8.62 21.38
CA HIS A 258 5.50 9.59 22.47
C HIS A 258 6.89 9.46 23.12
N SER A 259 7.23 10.45 23.95
CA SER A 259 8.53 10.59 24.62
C SER A 259 8.65 9.86 25.96
N GLY A 260 7.55 9.34 26.51
CA GLY A 260 7.56 8.62 27.78
C GLY A 260 8.25 7.25 27.70
N GLY A 261 8.48 6.65 28.87
CA GLY A 261 9.26 5.41 29.01
C GLY A 261 8.50 4.10 28.74
N GLY A 262 7.17 4.15 28.66
CA GLY A 262 6.32 2.95 28.52
C GLY A 262 5.14 3.17 27.57
N LEU A 263 4.38 2.12 27.29
CA LEU A 263 3.11 2.24 26.58
C LEU A 263 2.08 2.97 27.45
N ALA A 264 1.25 3.79 26.82
CA ALA A 264 0.10 4.42 27.48
C ALA A 264 -1.16 4.25 26.62
N GLY A 265 -2.31 4.13 27.28
CA GLY A 265 -3.57 3.73 26.65
C GLY A 265 -3.92 2.26 26.89
N PRO A 266 -4.99 1.74 26.26
CA PRO A 266 -5.74 2.36 25.17
C PRO A 266 -6.68 3.46 25.68
N THR A 267 -6.67 4.63 25.04
CA THR A 267 -7.61 5.72 25.31
C THR A 267 -8.65 5.82 24.20
N PRO A 268 -9.96 5.95 24.49
CA PRO A 268 -10.99 6.10 23.46
C PRO A 268 -10.72 7.27 22.53
N VAL A 269 -11.02 7.09 21.23
CA VAL A 269 -10.94 8.14 20.21
C VAL A 269 -12.35 8.41 19.68
N PRO A 270 -12.83 9.67 19.68
CA PRO A 270 -14.10 10.03 19.08
C PRO A 270 -14.16 9.63 17.59
N LEU A 271 -15.35 9.25 17.10
CA LEU A 271 -15.56 8.82 15.72
C LEU A 271 -15.05 9.86 14.70
N ASP A 272 -15.44 11.13 14.86
CA ASP A 272 -15.03 12.21 13.97
C ASP A 272 -13.50 12.34 13.89
N GLU A 273 -12.84 12.26 15.05
CA GLU A 273 -11.37 12.32 15.13
C GLU A 273 -10.72 11.10 14.46
N ALA A 274 -11.26 9.89 14.67
CA ALA A 274 -10.75 8.67 14.05
C ALA A 274 -10.85 8.74 12.51
N VAL A 275 -12.01 9.18 11.99
CA VAL A 275 -12.23 9.37 10.56
C VAL A 275 -11.25 10.39 10.00
N ALA A 276 -11.14 11.57 10.64
CA ALA A 276 -10.22 12.62 10.22
C ALA A 276 -8.75 12.15 10.19
N ARG A 277 -8.32 11.37 11.19
CA ARG A 277 -6.96 10.79 11.25
C ARG A 277 -6.70 9.81 10.11
N ILE A 278 -7.63 8.90 9.82
CA ILE A 278 -7.49 7.96 8.69
C ILE A 278 -7.41 8.73 7.38
N GLN A 279 -8.30 9.69 7.14
CA GLN A 279 -8.28 10.53 5.94
C GLN A 279 -6.98 11.32 5.80
N ALA A 280 -6.43 11.84 6.90
CA ALA A 280 -5.16 12.58 6.87
C ALA A 280 -3.98 11.68 6.45
N ILE A 281 -3.84 10.49 7.05
CA ILE A 281 -2.79 9.52 6.67
C ILE A 281 -2.92 9.16 5.20
N ASN A 282 -4.15 8.91 4.77
CA ASN A 282 -4.48 8.51 3.42
C ASN A 282 -4.22 9.62 2.38
N ARG A 283 -4.54 10.87 2.71
CA ARG A 283 -4.31 12.06 1.86
C ARG A 283 -2.82 12.34 1.68
N GLU A 284 -2.01 12.14 2.73
CA GLU A 284 -0.55 12.27 2.63
C GLU A 284 0.01 11.39 1.50
N GLU A 285 -0.45 10.14 1.38
CA GLU A 285 -0.04 9.25 0.30
C GLU A 285 -0.60 9.65 -1.07
N ALA A 286 -1.86 10.10 -1.12
CA ALA A 286 -2.51 10.53 -2.36
C ALA A 286 -1.95 11.83 -2.95
N SER A 287 -1.39 12.71 -2.10
CA SER A 287 -0.83 14.01 -2.50
C SER A 287 0.25 13.94 -3.59
N ARG A 288 0.87 12.76 -3.77
CA ARG A 288 1.90 12.52 -4.79
C ARG A 288 1.35 12.49 -6.22
N LEU A 289 0.04 12.26 -6.38
CA LEU A 289 -0.65 12.31 -7.67
C LEU A 289 -0.98 13.76 -8.08
N GLU A 290 -1.21 14.66 -7.12
CA GLU A 290 -1.71 16.02 -7.36
C GLU A 290 -0.84 16.83 -8.35
N PRO A 291 0.51 16.81 -8.30
CA PRO A 291 1.32 17.55 -9.25
C PRO A 291 1.10 17.12 -10.71
N ALA A 292 0.81 15.84 -10.96
CA ALA A 292 0.55 15.34 -12.30
C ALA A 292 -0.85 15.70 -12.83
N LEU A 293 -1.73 16.17 -11.95
CA LEU A 293 -3.07 16.63 -12.26
C LEU A 293 -3.20 18.16 -12.15
N ALA A 294 -2.13 18.85 -11.79
CA ALA A 294 -2.13 20.31 -11.64
C ALA A 294 -2.53 20.97 -12.97
N GLY A 295 -3.53 21.86 -12.90
CA GLY A 295 -4.09 22.54 -14.07
C GLY A 295 -5.28 21.84 -14.72
N ARG A 296 -5.66 20.64 -14.26
CA ARG A 296 -6.89 19.98 -14.72
C ARG A 296 -8.12 20.52 -13.97
N PRO A 297 -9.12 21.08 -14.65
CA PRO A 297 -10.30 21.65 -14.00
C PRO A 297 -11.09 20.61 -13.20
N GLU A 298 -11.11 19.36 -13.66
CA GLU A 298 -11.84 18.26 -13.02
C GLU A 298 -11.17 17.72 -11.75
N ALA A 299 -9.85 17.91 -11.60
CA ALA A 299 -9.08 17.22 -10.55
C ALA A 299 -9.56 17.58 -9.14
N LYS A 300 -9.84 18.87 -8.89
CA LYS A 300 -10.30 19.33 -7.59
C LYS A 300 -11.64 18.69 -7.20
N ALA A 301 -12.61 18.70 -8.12
CA ALA A 301 -13.93 18.12 -7.88
C ALA A 301 -13.85 16.62 -7.57
N VAL A 302 -13.02 15.88 -8.30
CA VAL A 302 -12.80 14.44 -8.07
C VAL A 302 -12.17 14.16 -6.70
N PHE A 303 -11.20 14.95 -6.26
CA PHE A 303 -10.60 14.78 -4.94
C PHE A 303 -11.54 15.17 -3.80
N ASP A 304 -12.34 16.22 -3.98
CA ASP A 304 -13.36 16.64 -3.02
C ASP A 304 -14.46 15.56 -2.89
N GLU A 305 -14.98 15.05 -4.01
CA GLU A 305 -15.93 13.92 -4.04
C GLU A 305 -15.35 12.69 -3.33
N ALA A 306 -14.11 12.31 -3.65
CA ALA A 306 -13.44 11.18 -3.01
C ALA A 306 -13.30 11.38 -1.49
N GLY A 307 -13.01 12.60 -1.05
CA GLY A 307 -12.97 12.95 0.38
C GLY A 307 -14.32 12.76 1.07
N CYS A 308 -15.42 13.17 0.42
CA CYS A 308 -16.77 12.96 0.92
C CYS A 308 -17.14 11.47 0.97
N LEU A 309 -16.91 10.72 -0.12
CA LEU A 309 -17.19 9.28 -0.19
C LEU A 309 -16.41 8.50 0.86
N GLU A 310 -15.12 8.81 1.03
CA GLU A 310 -14.31 8.17 2.07
C GLU A 310 -14.85 8.48 3.46
N ARG A 311 -15.18 9.73 3.74
CA ARG A 311 -15.70 10.14 5.04
C ARG A 311 -16.99 9.40 5.38
N SER A 312 -17.96 9.39 4.48
CA SER A 312 -19.24 8.72 4.69
C SER A 312 -19.07 7.20 4.87
N LEU A 313 -18.16 6.57 4.10
CA LEU A 313 -17.85 5.15 4.26
C LEU A 313 -17.24 4.87 5.64
N LEU A 314 -16.26 5.65 6.05
CA LEU A 314 -15.59 5.48 7.34
C LEU A 314 -16.54 5.76 8.51
N GLU A 315 -17.37 6.80 8.46
CA GLU A 315 -18.37 7.09 9.49
C GLU A 315 -19.35 5.92 9.67
N ASN A 316 -19.85 5.35 8.57
CA ASN A 316 -20.75 4.19 8.59
C ASN A 316 -20.07 2.96 9.22
N VAL A 317 -18.87 2.61 8.75
CA VAL A 317 -18.18 1.40 9.21
C VAL A 317 -17.66 1.53 10.64
N LEU A 318 -17.10 2.68 11.00
CA LEU A 318 -16.45 2.90 12.29
C LEU A 318 -17.42 3.29 13.41
N GLY A 319 -18.62 3.77 13.09
CA GLY A 319 -19.60 4.30 14.05
C GLY A 319 -20.06 3.30 15.12
N HIS A 320 -19.83 2.00 14.90
CA HIS A 320 -20.20 0.93 15.82
C HIS A 320 -19.00 0.18 16.41
N LEU A 321 -17.78 0.64 16.13
CA LEU A 321 -16.57 -0.07 16.51
C LEU A 321 -15.87 0.59 17.72
N PRO A 322 -15.18 -0.19 18.55
CA PRO A 322 -14.21 0.34 19.50
C PRO A 322 -13.05 1.04 18.78
N LEU A 323 -12.83 2.31 19.11
CA LEU A 323 -11.78 3.17 18.54
C LEU A 323 -10.85 3.63 19.66
N PHE A 324 -9.56 3.32 19.55
CA PHE A 324 -8.60 3.59 20.60
C PHE A 324 -7.30 4.19 20.07
N GLU A 325 -6.60 4.94 20.93
CA GLU A 325 -5.23 5.37 20.73
C GLU A 325 -4.30 4.65 21.72
N ILE A 326 -3.15 4.21 21.22
CA ILE A 326 -2.04 3.69 22.02
C ILE A 326 -0.80 4.56 21.76
N LEU A 327 -0.23 5.08 22.83
CA LEU A 327 1.00 5.85 22.80
C LEU A 327 2.21 4.93 22.93
N VAL A 328 2.97 4.83 21.84
CA VAL A 328 4.13 3.96 21.68
C VAL A 328 5.43 4.71 22.03
N PRO A 329 6.21 4.26 23.02
CA PRO A 329 7.43 4.96 23.44
C PRO A 329 8.54 4.88 22.38
N ARG A 330 9.46 5.85 22.39
CA ARG A 330 10.71 5.78 21.60
C ARG A 330 11.72 4.86 22.29
N VAL A 331 11.61 3.56 22.06
CA VAL A 331 12.47 2.55 22.72
C VAL A 331 13.61 2.04 21.85
N ARG A 332 14.68 1.58 22.52
CA ARG A 332 15.76 0.79 21.90
C ARG A 332 15.40 -0.67 21.65
N ASN A 333 14.36 -1.21 22.32
CA ASN A 333 13.90 -2.60 22.15
C ASN A 333 12.45 -2.65 21.62
N PRO A 334 12.25 -2.59 20.30
CA PRO A 334 10.92 -2.62 19.69
C PRO A 334 10.14 -3.92 19.93
N SER A 335 10.84 -5.04 20.19
CA SER A 335 10.19 -6.33 20.39
C SER A 335 9.33 -6.36 21.66
N ALA A 336 9.82 -5.79 22.77
CA ALA A 336 9.06 -5.72 24.02
C ALA A 336 7.77 -4.88 23.87
N VAL A 337 7.88 -3.74 23.19
CA VAL A 337 6.74 -2.86 22.90
C VAL A 337 5.71 -3.55 22.02
N VAL A 338 6.13 -4.30 21.00
CA VAL A 338 5.20 -5.02 20.13
C VAL A 338 4.45 -6.13 20.88
N SER A 339 5.12 -6.87 21.77
CA SER A 339 4.44 -7.86 22.62
C SER A 339 3.41 -7.20 23.53
N GLU A 340 3.76 -6.07 24.15
CA GLU A 340 2.83 -5.35 25.03
C GLU A 340 1.63 -4.76 24.26
N ILE A 341 1.82 -4.23 23.04
CA ILE A 341 0.71 -3.84 22.15
C ILE A 341 -0.20 -5.04 21.87
N SER A 342 0.39 -6.21 21.59
CA SER A 342 -0.38 -7.43 21.31
C SER A 342 -1.25 -7.83 22.50
N ARG A 343 -0.71 -7.79 23.72
CA ARG A 343 -1.45 -8.02 24.96
C ARG A 343 -2.58 -7.00 25.16
N VAL A 344 -2.30 -5.71 25.01
CA VAL A 344 -3.27 -4.63 25.19
C VAL A 344 -4.45 -4.75 24.20
N CYS A 345 -4.17 -5.18 22.97
CA CYS A 345 -5.20 -5.36 21.95
C CYS A 345 -5.92 -6.72 22.03
N GLY A 346 -5.63 -7.55 23.03
CA GLY A 346 -6.23 -8.88 23.18
C GLY A 346 -5.79 -9.89 22.12
N LEU A 347 -4.63 -9.69 21.49
CA LEU A 347 -4.14 -10.51 20.39
C LEU A 347 -3.40 -11.78 20.83
N GLU A 348 -3.29 -12.07 22.12
CA GLU A 348 -2.47 -13.17 22.66
C GLU A 348 -3.19 -14.54 22.73
N SER A 349 -4.51 -14.62 22.58
CA SER A 349 -5.29 -15.89 22.57
C SER A 349 -5.53 -16.40 21.13
N ALA A 350 -5.43 -17.66 20.72
CA ALA A 350 -5.39 -18.97 21.39
C ALA A 350 -4.14 -19.79 20.97
N ILE A 351 -3.81 -20.79 21.80
CA ILE A 351 -2.71 -21.77 21.65
C ILE A 351 -2.96 -22.69 20.47
#